data_AF-A0A8T5EV54-F1
#
_entry.id   AF-A0A8T5EV54-F1
#
_cell.length_a   1.000
_cell.length_b   1.000
_cell.length_c   1.000
_cell.angle_alpha   90.00
_cell.angle_beta   90.00
_cell.angle_gamma   90.00
#
_symmetry.space_group_name_H-M   'P 1'
#
loop_
_entity.id
_entity.type
_entity.pdbx_description
1 polymer ?
#
loop_
_entity_poly.entity_id
_entity_poly.type
_entity_poly.pdbx_seq_one_letter_code
_entity_poly.pdbx_strand_id
1 'polypeptide(L)'
;MIRSIQKFSKERLNQKQKIIIRYIVQHPQKVNVTKLVTQLVGEIDCCSSTVWNNLNSLKRAGLINYGSAENRGHKVILTRVGKLLEVTGW
;
A
#
# COMPACT_ATOMS: atom_id res chain seq x y z
N MET A 1 10.93 -14.95 -7.91
CA MET A 1 9.81 -15.04 -6.94
C MET A 1 10.27 -15.04 -5.48
N ILE A 2 11.39 -15.71 -5.13
CA ILE A 2 11.88 -15.85 -3.74
C ILE A 2 12.54 -14.57 -3.17
N ARG A 3 13.18 -13.73 -4.01
CA ARG A 3 13.89 -12.52 -3.55
C ARG A 3 12.99 -11.44 -2.93
N SER A 4 11.73 -11.33 -3.36
CA SER A 4 10.80 -10.31 -2.85
C SER A 4 10.28 -10.65 -1.44
N ILE A 5 10.07 -11.94 -1.14
CA ILE A 5 9.60 -12.41 0.17
C ILE A 5 10.70 -12.28 1.24
N GLN A 6 11.96 -12.51 0.87
CA GLN A 6 13.08 -12.41 1.81
C GLN A 6 13.40 -10.97 2.25
N LYS A 7 13.10 -9.95 1.42
CA LYS A 7 13.26 -8.54 1.84
C LYS A 7 12.18 -8.13 2.84
N PHE A 8 11.00 -8.76 2.74
CA PHE A 8 9.84 -8.54 3.62
C PHE A 8 10.02 -9.03 5.04
N SER A 9 10.60 -10.22 5.19
CA SER A 9 10.81 -10.81 6.51
C SER A 9 11.75 -9.98 7.40
N LYS A 10 12.50 -9.02 6.84
CA LYS A 10 13.45 -8.17 7.58
C LYS A 10 12.94 -6.74 7.81
N GLU A 11 12.05 -6.20 6.98
CA GLU A 11 11.44 -4.88 7.19
C GLU A 11 10.06 -5.05 7.83
N ARG A 12 10.01 -5.03 9.17
CA ARG A 12 8.76 -4.87 9.93
C ARG A 12 8.02 -3.65 9.38
N LEU A 13 6.79 -3.83 8.89
CA LEU A 13 5.96 -2.69 8.52
C LEU A 13 5.78 -1.77 9.72
N ASN A 14 6.00 -0.48 9.50
CA ASN A 14 5.71 0.52 10.50
C ASN A 14 4.19 0.69 10.67
N GLN A 15 3.77 1.32 11.77
CA GLN A 15 2.35 1.44 12.12
C GLN A 15 1.51 2.13 11.03
N LYS A 16 2.07 3.17 10.39
CA LYS A 16 1.38 3.90 9.30
C LYS A 16 1.18 3.01 8.07
N GLN A 17 2.19 2.21 7.70
CA GLN A 17 2.07 1.23 6.62
C GLN A 17 1.01 0.18 6.91
N LYS A 18 0.94 -0.33 8.15
CA LYS A 18 -0.11 -1.27 8.57
C LYS A 18 -1.50 -0.64 8.46
N ILE A 19 -1.67 0.61 8.89
CA ILE A 19 -2.93 1.35 8.77
C ILE A 19 -3.32 1.52 7.29
N ILE A 20 -2.38 1.91 6.42
CA ILE A 20 -2.64 2.06 4.98
C ILE A 20 -3.10 0.74 4.36
N ILE A 21 -2.44 -0.37 4.67
CA ILE A 21 -2.86 -1.68 4.16
C ILE A 21 -4.25 -2.04 4.66
N ARG A 22 -4.52 -1.90 5.96
CA ARG A 22 -5.85 -2.16 6.53
C ARG A 22 -6.92 -1.32 5.85
N TYR A 23 -6.65 -0.04 5.61
CA TYR A 23 -7.58 0.84 4.91
C TYR A 23 -7.89 0.33 3.49
N ILE A 24 -6.88 -0.08 2.73
CA ILE A 24 -7.04 -0.65 1.38
C ILE A 24 -7.79 -2.00 1.40
N VAL A 25 -7.61 -2.80 2.46
CA VAL A 25 -8.33 -4.07 2.64
C VAL A 25 -9.80 -3.84 2.94
N GLN A 26 -10.09 -3.00 3.94
CA GLN A 26 -11.44 -2.68 4.41
C GLN A 26 -12.24 -1.93 3.36
N HIS A 27 -11.55 -1.08 2.60
CA HIS A 27 -12.10 -0.35 1.48
C HIS A 27 -11.36 -0.81 0.24
N PRO A 28 -11.77 -1.91 -0.42
CA PRO A 28 -11.26 -2.30 -1.72
C PRO A 28 -11.70 -1.27 -2.76
N GLN A 29 -11.10 -0.09 -2.66
CA GLN A 29 -11.49 1.11 -3.37
C GLN A 29 -11.08 0.94 -4.81
N LYS A 30 -12.06 1.09 -5.70
CA LYS A 30 -11.84 1.25 -7.13
C LYS A 30 -11.34 2.66 -7.47
N VAL A 31 -10.51 3.25 -6.61
CA VAL A 31 -10.00 4.63 -6.76
C VAL A 31 -8.54 4.63 -7.20
N ASN A 32 -8.17 5.68 -7.93
CA ASN A 32 -6.78 5.92 -8.29
C ASN A 32 -5.96 6.36 -7.07
N VAL A 33 -4.64 6.23 -7.18
CA VAL A 33 -3.71 6.53 -6.09
C VAL A 33 -3.80 7.97 -5.57
N THR A 34 -4.08 8.95 -6.44
CA THR A 34 -4.22 10.35 -6.04
C THR A 34 -5.41 10.55 -5.10
N LYS A 35 -6.57 9.96 -5.43
CA LYS A 35 -7.76 10.02 -4.58
C LYS A 35 -7.54 9.26 -3.27
N LEU A 36 -6.86 8.12 -3.31
CA LEU A 36 -6.50 7.38 -2.10
C LEU A 36 -5.61 8.22 -1.18
N VAL A 37 -4.64 8.96 -1.72
CA VAL A 37 -3.78 9.84 -0.92
C VAL A 37 -4.60 10.90 -0.19
N THR A 38 -5.53 11.57 -0.88
CA THR A 38 -6.41 12.56 -0.25
C THR A 38 -7.23 11.96 0.91
N GLN A 39 -7.74 10.74 0.74
CA GLN A 39 -8.48 10.04 1.80
C GLN A 39 -7.58 9.70 2.99
N LEU A 40 -6.41 9.11 2.74
CA LEU A 40 -5.47 8.68 3.79
C LEU A 40 -4.86 9.85 4.57
N VAL A 41 -4.75 11.05 3.96
CA VAL A 41 -4.31 12.25 4.67
C VAL A 41 -5.27 12.59 5.81
N GLY A 42 -6.59 12.48 5.57
CA GLY A 42 -7.60 12.71 6.59
C GLY A 42 -7.68 11.60 7.64
N GLU A 43 -7.46 10.35 7.23
CA GLU A 43 -7.59 9.17 8.12
C GLU A 43 -6.37 8.95 9.02
N ILE A 44 -5.16 9.29 8.56
CA ILE A 44 -3.90 8.96 9.26
C ILE A 44 -3.20 10.21 9.80
N ASP A 45 -3.87 11.36 9.78
CA ASP A 45 -3.37 12.67 10.25
C ASP A 45 -1.90 12.91 9.84
N CYS A 46 -1.62 12.80 8.53
CA CYS A 46 -0.27 12.95 8.02
C CYS A 46 -0.24 13.63 6.66
N CYS A 47 0.88 14.30 6.35
CA CYS A 47 1.01 15.03 5.10
C CYS A 47 1.01 14.09 3.87
N SER A 48 0.52 14.60 2.74
CA SER A 48 0.43 13.85 1.47
C SER A 48 1.76 13.21 1.07
N SER A 49 2.89 13.90 1.30
CA SER A 49 4.25 13.41 1.03
C SER A 49 4.56 12.14 1.82
N THR A 50 4.14 12.07 3.09
CA THR A 50 4.30 10.89 3.93
C THR A 50 3.47 9.74 3.39
N VAL A 51 2.22 9.99 3.00
CA VAL A 51 1.36 8.95 2.41
C VAL A 51 1.98 8.40 1.12
N TRP A 52 2.44 9.27 0.22
CA TRP A 52 3.13 8.88 -1.02
C TRP A 52 4.37 8.03 -0.75
N ASN A 53 5.20 8.43 0.22
CA ASN A 53 6.40 7.68 0.58
C ASN A 53 6.05 6.27 1.08
N ASN A 54 5.00 6.15 1.89
CA ASN A 54 4.53 4.85 2.37
C ASN A 54 3.96 4.00 1.22
N LEU A 55 3.11 4.55 0.37
CA LEU A 55 2.57 3.84 -0.80
C LEU A 55 3.67 3.37 -1.76
N ASN A 56 4.65 4.23 -2.04
CA ASN A 56 5.81 3.87 -2.87
C ASN A 56 6.67 2.78 -2.20
N SER A 57 6.86 2.85 -0.88
CA SER A 57 7.53 1.78 -0.12
C SER A 57 6.77 0.46 -0.26
N LEU A 58 5.45 0.44 0.02
CA LEU A 58 4.60 -0.74 -0.11
C LEU A 58 4.57 -1.31 -1.54
N LYS A 59 4.58 -0.45 -2.56
CA LYS A 59 4.64 -0.85 -3.98
C LYS A 59 5.99 -1.45 -4.36
N ARG A 60 7.11 -0.82 -3.97
CA ARG A 60 8.46 -1.35 -4.20
C ARG A 60 8.65 -2.71 -3.55
N ALA A 61 7.97 -2.88 -2.43
CA ALA A 61 7.96 -4.10 -1.68
C ALA A 61 6.99 -5.15 -2.33
N GLY A 62 6.07 -4.71 -3.18
CA GLY A 62 5.21 -5.59 -3.96
C GLY A 62 4.00 -6.08 -3.17
N LEU A 63 3.56 -5.31 -2.18
CA LEU A 63 2.33 -5.57 -1.41
C LEU A 63 1.09 -4.97 -2.06
N ILE A 64 1.29 -3.82 -2.68
CA ILE A 64 0.26 -3.12 -3.42
C ILE A 64 0.75 -2.85 -4.84
N ASN A 65 -0.19 -2.62 -5.74
CA ASN A 65 0.09 -2.14 -7.06
C ASN A 65 -0.87 -1.00 -7.40
N TYR A 66 -0.38 -0.04 -8.17
CA TYR A 66 -1.16 1.06 -8.74
C TYR A 66 -0.43 1.57 -9.99
N GLY A 67 -1.16 2.21 -10.90
CA GLY A 67 -0.66 2.66 -12.20
C GLY A 67 0.60 3.52 -12.12
N SER A 68 1.43 3.45 -13.16
CA SER A 68 2.53 4.38 -13.43
C SER A 68 2.02 5.61 -14.22
N ALA A 69 2.89 6.58 -14.50
CA ALA A 69 2.58 7.76 -15.31
C ALA A 69 2.00 7.44 -16.69
N GLU A 70 2.25 6.23 -17.20
CA GLU A 70 1.76 5.69 -18.48
C GLU A 70 0.35 5.08 -18.36
N ASN A 71 -0.10 4.78 -17.14
CA ASN A 71 -1.39 4.15 -16.84
C ASN A 71 -2.17 4.97 -15.80
N ARG A 72 -2.29 6.29 -16.03
CA ARG A 72 -3.04 7.21 -15.16
C ARG A 72 -4.47 6.70 -15.02
N GLY A 73 -4.87 6.38 -13.79
CA GLY A 73 -6.24 5.91 -13.47
C GLY A 73 -6.36 4.46 -13.01
N HIS A 74 -5.28 3.66 -13.06
CA HIS A 74 -5.30 2.32 -12.46
C HIS A 74 -5.51 2.39 -10.94
N LYS A 75 -6.38 1.48 -10.49
CA LYS A 75 -6.85 1.39 -9.11
C LYS A 75 -5.75 0.86 -8.21
N VAL A 76 -5.74 1.30 -6.96
CA VAL A 76 -4.85 0.72 -5.95
C VAL A 76 -5.38 -0.65 -5.57
N ILE A 77 -4.56 -1.69 -5.78
CA ILE A 77 -4.92 -3.08 -5.48
C ILE A 77 -3.86 -3.75 -4.62
N LEU A 78 -4.27 -4.66 -3.75
CA LEU A 78 -3.37 -5.57 -3.04
C LEU A 78 -2.87 -6.65 -4.00
N THR A 79 -1.58 -6.95 -3.93
CA THR A 79 -1.01 -8.13 -4.59
C THR A 79 -1.35 -9.40 -3.80
N ARG A 80 -1.06 -10.55 -4.39
CA ARG A 80 -1.18 -11.85 -3.69
C ARG A 80 -0.36 -11.89 -2.39
N VAL A 81 0.81 -11.24 -2.36
CA VAL A 81 1.66 -11.17 -1.17
C VAL A 81 1.05 -10.23 -0.11
N GLY A 82 0.51 -9.08 -0.53
CA GLY A 82 -0.19 -8.16 0.38
C GLY A 82 -1.40 -8.79 1.06
N LYS A 83 -2.16 -9.60 0.33
CA LYS A 83 -3.28 -10.39 0.90
C LYS A 83 -2.82 -11.45 1.88
N LEU A 84 -1.75 -12.18 1.56
CA LEU A 84 -1.20 -13.20 2.45
C LEU A 84 -0.75 -12.59 3.78
N LEU A 85 -0.08 -11.44 3.75
CA LEU A 85 0.39 -10.80 4.98
C LEU A 85 -0.73 -10.26 5.87
N GLU A 86 -1.88 -9.91 5.29
CA GLU A 86 -3.10 -9.61 6.05
C GLU A 86 -3.60 -10.85 6.81
N VAL A 87 -3.71 -11.99 6.11
CA VAL A 87 -4.14 -13.27 6.70
C VAL A 87 -3.16 -13.76 7.78
N THR A 88 -1.86 -13.54 7.59
CA THR A 88 -0.83 -13.93 8.56
C THR A 88 -0.62 -12.92 9.69
N GLY A 89 -1.35 -11.79 9.69
CA GLY A 89 -1.43 -10.88 10.85
C GLY A 89 -0.26 -9.93 11.10
N TRP A 90 0.69 -9.78 10.17
CA TRP A 90 1.91 -8.92 10.29
C TRP A 90 2.62 -8.92 11.65
#